data_AF-A0A969EP66-F1
#
_entry.id   AF-A0A969EP66-F1
#
_cell.length_a   1.000
_cell.length_b   1.000
_cell.length_c   1.000
_cell.angle_alpha   90.00
_cell.angle_beta   90.00
_cell.angle_gamma   90.00
#
_symmetry.space_group_name_H-M   'P 1'
#
loop_
_entity.id
_entity.type
_entity.pdbx_description
1 polymer ?
#
loop_
_entity_poly.entity_id
_entity_poly.type
_entity_poly.pdbx_seq_one_letter_code
_entity_poly.pdbx_strand_id
1 'polypeptide(L)' 'MYSETSLIESLRQAGLRLTPQRSAICHLLADNDTHPSAQILFEQLRPTYPSLSLTTVYNTWKPWKAWGQSTILAPM' A
#
# COMPACT_ATOMS: atom_id res chain seq x y z
N MET A 1 -8.09 -12.07 1.03
CA MET A 1 -7.79 -11.61 -0.33
C MET A 1 -8.54 -10.31 -0.59
N TYR A 2 -7.83 -9.23 -0.93
CA TYR A 2 -8.46 -7.94 -1.24
C TYR A 2 -8.33 -7.67 -2.73
N SER A 3 -9.46 -7.38 -3.39
CA SER A 3 -9.44 -7.05 -4.81
C SER A 3 -8.78 -5.70 -5.04
N GLU A 4 -8.01 -5.56 -6.12
CA GLU A 4 -7.36 -4.29 -6.53
C GLU A 4 -8.35 -3.12 -6.55
N THR A 5 -9.59 -3.36 -6.97
CA THR A 5 -10.67 -2.37 -6.98
C THR A 5 -10.96 -1.80 -5.60
N SER A 6 -11.02 -2.67 -4.57
CA SER A 6 -11.25 -2.24 -3.19
C SER A 6 -10.07 -1.39 -2.69
N LEU A 7 -8.84 -1.78 -3.04
CA LEU A 7 -7.60 -1.02 -2.75
C LEU A 7 -7.65 0.40 -3.29
N ILE A 8 -8.08 0.54 -4.53
CA ILE A 8 -8.23 1.84 -5.19
C ILE A 8 -9.36 2.66 -4.56
N GLU A 9 -10.48 2.04 -4.22
CA GLU A 9 -11.60 2.73 -3.57
C GLU A 9 -11.23 3.29 -2.20
N SER A 10 -10.52 2.53 -1.37
CA SER A 10 -10.06 3.03 -0.06
C SER A 10 -9.12 4.21 -0.19
N LEU A 11 -8.24 4.24 -1.20
CA LEU A 11 -7.41 5.42 -1.48
C LEU A 11 -8.25 6.64 -1.84
N ARG A 12 -9.27 6.46 -2.70
CA ARG A 12 -10.20 7.53 -3.05
C ARG A 12 -10.97 8.05 -1.84
N GLN A 13 -11.46 7.16 -0.99
CA GLN A 13 -12.17 7.51 0.26
C GLN A 13 -11.26 8.27 1.23
N ALA A 14 -9.97 7.94 1.28
CA ALA A 14 -8.97 8.65 2.06
C ALA A 14 -8.54 10.01 1.45
N GLY A 15 -9.16 10.44 0.34
CA GLY A 15 -8.79 11.66 -0.39
C GLY A 15 -7.42 11.57 -1.08
N LEU A 16 -6.88 10.36 -1.21
CA LEU A 16 -5.57 10.13 -1.81
C LEU A 16 -5.72 9.99 -3.33
N ARG A 17 -5.07 10.89 -4.06
CA ARG A 17 -5.00 10.82 -5.53
C ARG A 17 -4.33 9.51 -5.97
N LEU A 18 -4.96 8.80 -6.90
CA LEU A 18 -4.39 7.59 -7.51
C LEU A 18 -3.29 7.99 -8.50
N THR A 19 -2.03 7.78 -8.12
CA THR A 19 -0.85 7.99 -8.99
C THR A 19 -0.35 6.64 -9.50
N PRO A 20 0.48 6.60 -10.56
CA PRO A 20 1.07 5.34 -11.06
C PRO A 20 1.79 4.55 -9.96
N GLN A 21 2.51 5.26 -9.07
CA GLN A 21 3.17 4.68 -7.90
C GLN A 21 2.19 3.98 -6.96
N ARG A 22 1.05 4.62 -6.65
CA ARG A 22 0.02 4.07 -5.76
C ARG A 22 -0.73 2.90 -6.39
N SER A 23 -0.98 2.97 -7.70
CA SER A 23 -1.57 1.87 -8.45
C SER A 23 -0.68 0.62 -8.39
N ALA A 24 0.64 0.78 -8.55
CA ALA A 24 1.58 -0.32 -8.46
C ALA A 24 1.61 -0.94 -7.04
N ILE A 25 1.50 -0.11 -6.00
CA ILE A 25 1.36 -0.59 -4.61
C ILE A 25 0.07 -1.40 -4.45
N CYS A 26 -1.07 -0.91 -4.94
CA CYS A 26 -2.35 -1.63 -4.88
C CYS A 26 -2.29 -2.95 -5.64
N HIS A 27 -1.66 -2.98 -6.81
CA HIS A 27 -1.52 -4.19 -7.61
C HIS A 27 -0.69 -5.25 -6.86
N LEU A 28 0.47 -4.89 -6.31
CA LEU A 28 1.29 -5.81 -5.50
C LEU A 28 0.56 -6.31 -4.24
N LEU A 29 -0.23 -5.45 -3.61
CA LEU A 29 -1.05 -5.82 -2.45
C LEU A 29 -2.20 -6.77 -2.80
N ALA A 30 -2.75 -6.67 -4.00
CA ALA A 30 -3.79 -7.57 -4.49
C ALA A 30 -3.23 -8.93 -4.94
N ASP A 31 -2.01 -8.93 -5.48
CA ASP A 31 -1.34 -10.11 -6.06
C ASP A 31 -0.64 -10.98 -4.99
N ASN A 32 -0.26 -10.40 -3.85
CA ASN A 32 0.38 -11.14 -2.76
C ASN A 32 -0.63 -11.72 -1.77
N ASP A 33 -0.72 -13.05 -1.71
CA ASP A 33 -1.57 -13.80 -0.76
C ASP A 33 -1.07 -13.67 0.70
N THR A 34 0.25 -13.51 0.87
CA THR A 34 0.90 -13.19 2.15
C THR A 34 1.10 -11.69 2.26
N HIS A 35 0.33 -11.02 3.14
CA HIS A 35 0.40 -9.57 3.39
C HIS A 35 1.85 -9.06 3.45
N PRO A 36 2.36 -8.44 2.37
CA PRO A 36 3.75 -8.00 2.34
C PRO A 36 3.89 -6.79 3.27
N SER A 37 4.99 -6.77 4.02
CA SER A 37 5.33 -5.60 4.84
C SER A 37 5.59 -4.38 3.93
N ALA A 38 5.35 -3.17 4.44
CA ALA A 38 5.62 -1.93 3.70
C ALA A 38 7.08 -1.85 3.18
N GLN A 39 8.02 -2.45 3.91
CA GLN A 39 9.41 -2.54 3.51
C GLN A 39 9.62 -3.41 2.26
N ILE A 40 8.95 -4.56 2.19
CA ILE A 40 9.01 -5.47 1.03
C ILE A 40 8.45 -4.77 -0.22
N LEU A 41 7.30 -4.10 -0.08
CA LEU A 41 6.71 -3.32 -1.16
C LEU A 41 7.63 -2.19 -1.63
N PHE A 42 8.28 -1.50 -0.70
CA PHE A 42 9.24 -0.46 -1.03
C PHE A 42 10.45 -1.02 -1.79
N GLU A 43 11.02 -2.12 -1.34
CA GLU A 43 12.17 -2.76 -1.98
C GLU A 43 11.84 -3.28 -3.39
N GLN A 44 10.64 -3.84 -3.58
CA GLN A 44 10.19 -4.30 -4.90
C GLN A 44 9.88 -3.15 -5.87
N LEU A 45 9.36 -2.02 -5.38
CA LEU A 45 8.97 -0.89 -6.21
C LEU A 45 10.07 0.14 -6.44
N ARG A 46 11.07 0.22 -5.57
CA ARG A 46 12.19 1.17 -5.67
C ARG A 46 12.95 1.10 -7.01
N PRO A 47 13.24 -0.07 -7.61
CA PRO A 47 13.90 -0.15 -8.92
C PRO A 47 13.07 0.52 -10.03
N THR A 48 11.74 0.40 -9.97
CA THR A 48 10.81 0.94 -10.96
C THR A 48 10.44 2.40 -10.67
N TYR A 49 10.39 2.78 -9.40
CA TYR A 49 10.02 4.10 -8.91
C TYR A 49 11.08 4.62 -7.91
N PRO A 50 12.23 5.13 -8.40
CA PRO A 50 13.30 5.61 -7.52
C PRO A 50 12.91 6.84 -6.68
N SER A 51 11.87 7.58 -7.08
CA SER A 51 11.30 8.69 -6.31
C SER A 51 10.27 8.25 -5.27
N LEU A 52 9.94 6.96 -5.19
CA LEU A 52 9.06 6.42 -4.17
C LEU A 52 9.75 6.50 -2.81
N SER A 53 9.01 6.95 -1.80
CA SER A 53 9.48 6.92 -0.41
C SER A 53 8.74 5.84 0.37
N LEU A 54 9.38 5.32 1.41
CA LEU A 54 8.75 4.40 2.37
C LEU A 54 7.49 5.03 2.99
N THR A 55 7.52 6.35 3.22
CA THR A 55 6.36 7.14 3.67
C THR A 55 5.20 7.09 2.68
N THR A 56 5.46 7.13 1.37
CA THR A 56 4.42 6.98 0.33
C THR A 56 3.77 5.59 0.40
N VAL A 57 4.57 4.54 0.59
CA VAL A 57 4.07 3.17 0.76
C VAL A 57 3.20 3.06 2.02
N TYR A 58 3.70 3.56 3.15
CA TYR A 58 2.94 3.59 4.41
C TYR A 58 1.64 4.39 4.30
N ASN A 59 1.65 5.57 3.68
CA ASN A 59 0.45 6.39 3.51
C ASN A 59 -0.58 5.73 2.58
N THR A 60 -0.15 4.87 1.67
CA THR A 60 -1.02 4.08 0.80
C THR A 60 -1.62 2.88 1.55
N TRP A 61 -0.84 2.29 2.48
CA TRP A 61 -1.26 1.16 3.31
C TRP A 61 -1.99 1.56 4.62
N LYS A 62 -1.82 2.79 5.09
CA LYS A 62 -2.41 3.27 6.36
C LYS A 62 -3.94 3.31 6.35
N PRO A 63 -4.62 3.80 5.28
CA PRO A 63 -6.09 3.77 5.20
C PRO A 63 -6.64 2.34 5.32
N TRP A 64 -5.86 1.36 4.86
CA TRP A 64 -6.19 -0.06 4.91
C TRP A 64 -6.13 -0.64 6.32
N LYS A 65 -5.06 -0.36 7.06
CA LYS A 65 -4.92 -0.85 8.44
C LYS A 65 -5.98 -0.28 9.39
N ALA A 66 -6.54 0.88 9.08
CA ALA A 66 -7.63 1.47 9.84
C ALA A 66 -9.00 0.78 9.61
N TRP A 67 -9.19 0.12 8.48
CA TRP A 67 -10.45 -0.53 8.09
C TRP A 67 -10.47 -2.04 8.35
N GLY A 68 -9.30 -2.69 8.38
CA GLY A 68 -9.16 -4.11 8.67
C GLY A 68 -8.00 -4.35 9.61
N GLN A 69 -8.31 -4.57 10.90
CA GLN A 69 -7.42 -5.08 11.94
C GLN A 69 -6.30 -4.11 12.40
N SER A 70 -6.59 -3.42 13.51
CA SER A 70 -5.57 -2.87 14.40
C SER A 70 -4.78 -4.00 15.05
N THR A 71 -3.82 -4.58 14.35
CA THR A 71 -2.86 -5.49 14.97
C THR A 71 -1.51 -5.32 14.26
N ILE A 72 -0.56 -4.78 15.06
CA ILE A 72 0.90 -4.71 14.88
C ILE A 72 1.42 -3.90 13.69
N LEU A 73 1.80 -2.65 13.97
CA LEU A 73 3.11 -2.09 13.62
C LEU A 73 3.12 -0.70 14.27
N ALA A 74 3.37 -0.71 15.57
CA ALA A 74 4.00 0.40 16.27
C ALA A 74 5.52 0.27 16.03
N PRO A 75 6.26 1.39 16.00
CA PRO A 75 7.65 1.41 15.58
C PRO A 75 8.55 0.74 16.64
N MET A 76 9.37 -0.21 16.19
CA MET A 76 10.72 -0.46 16.70
C MET A 76 11.61 -0.79 15.50
#